data_AF-A0A2N2SU38-F1
#
_entry.id   AF-A0A2N2SU38-F1
#
_cell.length_a   1.000
_cell.length_b   1.000
_cell.length_c   1.000
_cell.angle_alpha   90.00
_cell.angle_beta   90.00
_cell.angle_gamma   90.00
#
_symmetry.space_group_name_H-M   'P 1'
#
loop_
_entity.id
_entity.type
_entity.pdbx_description
1 polymer ?
#
loop_
_entity_poly.entity_id
_entity_poly.type
_entity_poly.pdbx_seq_one_letter_code
_entity_poly.pdbx_strand_id
1 'polypeptide(L)' 'PFAVRAHPTDEHFLPLFVAIGAAGSDWSTARRITGGVTYGVLSMDSFSFGPAADVGAPASTAALA' A
#
# COMPACT_ATOMS: atom_id res chain seq x y z
N PRO A 1 -0.87 16.88 -4.73
CA PRO A 1 -0.39 17.54 -5.98
C PRO A 1 1.09 17.93 -5.90
N PHE A 2 2.05 16.98 -5.92
CA PHE A 2 3.51 17.22 -6.06
C PHE A 2 4.29 15.95 -6.49
N ALA A 3 3.67 15.07 -7.29
CA ALA A 3 4.23 13.76 -7.61
C ALA A 3 5.61 13.85 -8.28
N VAL A 4 5.79 14.72 -9.28
CA VAL A 4 7.07 14.91 -10.00
C VAL A 4 8.22 15.36 -9.09
N ARG A 5 7.92 16.08 -8.01
CA ARG A 5 8.93 16.48 -7.02
C ARG A 5 9.37 15.30 -6.16
N ALA A 6 8.43 14.44 -5.79
CA ALA A 6 8.68 13.26 -4.97
C ALA A 6 9.30 12.11 -5.77
N HIS A 7 8.91 11.98 -7.03
CA HIS A 7 9.33 10.96 -7.99
C HIS A 7 9.58 11.66 -9.34
N PRO A 8 10.83 12.06 -9.64
CA PRO A 8 11.18 12.71 -10.91
C PRO A 8 10.89 11.83 -12.14
N THR A 9 10.90 10.53 -11.92
CA THR A 9 10.55 9.48 -12.88
C THR A 9 9.66 8.44 -12.17
N ASP A 10 9.06 7.52 -12.92
CA ASP A 10 8.03 6.60 -12.38
C ASP A 10 8.58 5.35 -11.66
N GLU A 11 9.91 5.17 -11.60
CA GLU A 11 10.60 3.94 -11.19
C GLU A 11 10.20 3.43 -9.81
N HIS A 12 9.83 4.32 -8.87
CA HIS A 12 9.39 3.94 -7.53
C HIS A 12 7.92 3.48 -7.50
N PHE A 13 7.12 3.92 -8.47
CA PHE A 13 5.71 3.55 -8.58
C PHE A 13 5.52 2.29 -9.43
N LEU A 14 6.35 2.08 -10.46
CA LEU A 14 6.26 0.93 -11.38
C LEU A 14 6.25 -0.45 -10.71
N PRO A 15 7.01 -0.74 -9.63
CA PRO A 15 6.96 -2.02 -8.93
C PRO A 15 5.57 -2.40 -8.41
N LEU A 16 4.72 -1.42 -8.09
CA LEU A 16 3.34 -1.69 -7.65
C LEU A 16 2.53 -2.39 -8.75
N PHE A 17 2.72 -2.02 -10.02
CA PHE A 17 2.03 -2.66 -11.14
C PHE A 17 2.50 -4.10 -11.38
N VAL A 18 3.76 -4.40 -11.10
CA VAL A 18 4.27 -5.79 -11.14
C VAL A 18 3.55 -6.64 -10.08
N ALA A 19 3.43 -6.12 -8.85
CA ALA A 19 2.72 -6.82 -7.79
C ALA A 19 1.22 -6.99 -8.08
N ILE A 20 0.56 -5.95 -8.61
CA ILE A 20 -0.86 -6.02 -9.05
C ILE A 20 -1.02 -7.05 -10.16
N GLY A 21 -0.12 -7.08 -11.16
CA GLY A 21 -0.15 -8.05 -12.23
C GLY A 21 0.03 -9.49 -11.73
N ALA A 22 0.94 -9.70 -10.79
CA ALA A 22 1.16 -11.01 -10.16
C ALA A 22 -0.02 -11.45 -9.28
N ALA A 23 -0.75 -10.51 -8.67
CA ALA A 23 -1.91 -10.80 -7.83
C ALA A 23 -3.12 -11.34 -8.61
N GLY A 24 -3.19 -11.14 -9.93
CA GLY A 24 -4.34 -11.57 -10.73
C GLY A 24 -5.65 -11.01 -10.17
N SER A 25 -6.73 -11.80 -10.10
CA SER A 25 -8.04 -11.37 -9.56
C SER A 25 -8.01 -10.82 -8.13
N ASP A 26 -7.00 -11.22 -7.35
CA ASP A 26 -6.93 -10.90 -5.93
C ASP A 26 -6.51 -9.45 -5.67
N TRP A 27 -6.07 -8.71 -6.71
CA TRP A 27 -5.71 -7.29 -6.58
C TRP A 27 -6.87 -6.44 -6.03
N SER A 28 -8.12 -6.84 -6.32
CA SER A 28 -9.33 -6.15 -5.86
C SER A 28 -9.49 -6.18 -4.33
N THR A 29 -8.83 -7.12 -3.66
CA THR A 29 -8.80 -7.28 -2.20
C THR A 29 -7.51 -6.76 -1.57
N ALA A 30 -6.68 -6.03 -2.34
CA ALA A 30 -5.42 -5.50 -1.85
C ALA A 30 -5.62 -4.59 -0.64
N ARG A 31 -4.78 -4.78 0.38
CA ARG A 31 -4.81 -3.97 1.60
C ARG A 31 -3.59 -3.09 1.70
N ARG A 32 -3.80 -1.82 2.02
CA ARG A 32 -2.71 -0.91 2.41
C ARG A 32 -2.38 -1.11 3.88
N ILE A 33 -1.11 -1.40 4.14
CA ILE A 33 -0.50 -1.42 5.47
C ILE A 33 0.15 -0.04 5.65
N THR A 34 -0.43 0.79 6.51
CA THR A 34 0.08 2.14 6.75
C THR A 34 1.39 2.09 7.53
N GLY A 35 2.46 2.61 6.93
CA GLY A 35 3.79 2.72 7.55
C GLY A 35 4.17 4.16 7.91
N GLY A 36 3.46 5.15 7.35
CA GLY A 36 3.72 6.57 7.59
C GLY A 36 4.85 7.13 6.72
N VAL A 37 5.31 8.35 7.05
CA VAL A 37 6.36 9.06 6.29
C VAL A 37 7.55 9.34 7.20
N THR A 38 8.70 8.76 6.88
CA THR A 38 9.97 8.98 7.57
C THR A 38 10.70 10.18 6.97
N TYR A 39 11.34 10.99 7.82
CA TYR A 39 12.10 12.19 7.43
C TYR A 39 11.31 13.22 6.62
N GLY A 40 9.96 13.16 6.66
CA GLY A 40 9.09 14.04 5.90
C GLY A 40 9.05 13.79 4.39
N VAL A 41 9.78 12.80 3.87
CA VAL A 41 9.91 12.55 2.41
C VAL A 41 9.83 11.08 2.00
N LEU A 42 10.07 10.12 2.90
CA LEU A 42 10.09 8.69 2.59
C LEU A 42 8.80 8.01 3.06
N SER A 43 7.94 7.60 2.14
CA SER A 43 6.76 6.79 2.46
C SER A 43 7.16 5.35 2.79
N MET A 44 6.64 4.82 3.90
CA MET A 44 6.84 3.44 4.34
C MET A 44 5.58 2.58 4.15
N ASP A 45 4.57 3.09 3.45
CA ASP A 45 3.35 2.33 3.16
C ASP A 45 3.66 1.07 2.33
N SER A 46 3.02 -0.03 2.71
CA SER A 46 3.13 -1.32 2.02
C SER A 46 1.77 -1.80 1.54
N PHE A 47 1.75 -2.65 0.53
CA PHE A 47 0.51 -3.25 0.01
C PHE A 47 0.63 -4.76 0.03
N SER A 48 -0.39 -5.43 0.60
CA SER A 48 -0.49 -6.88 0.60
C SER A 48 -1.58 -7.33 -0.37
N PHE A 49 -1.26 -8.37 -1.14
CA PHE A 49 -2.13 -8.99 -2.14
C PHE A 49 -2.34 -10.47 -1.80
N GLY A 50 -3.53 -11.00 -2.04
CA GLY A 50 -3.86 -12.41 -1.81
C GLY A 50 -4.46 -12.71 -0.42
N PRO A 51 -4.73 -13.98 -0.09
CA PRO A 51 -5.55 -14.41 1.05
C PRO A 51 -5.04 -13.95 2.42
N ALA A 52 -3.74 -13.68 2.52
CA ALA A 52 -3.11 -13.21 3.75
C ALA A 52 -3.17 -11.68 3.92
N ALA A 53 -3.75 -10.93 2.97
CA ALA A 53 -3.93 -9.48 3.10
C ALA A 53 -4.79 -9.10 4.32
N ASP A 54 -5.59 -10.04 4.84
CA ASP A 54 -6.39 -9.90 6.06
C ASP A 54 -5.61 -10.16 7.37
N VAL A 55 -4.37 -10.64 7.33
CA VAL A 55 -3.66 -11.18 8.51
C VAL A 55 -3.04 -10.10 9.42
N GLY A 56 -3.21 -8.81 9.11
CA GLY A 56 -2.56 -7.71 9.84
C GLY A 56 -3.42 -6.49 10.14
N ALA A 57 -4.75 -6.60 10.16
CA ALA A 57 -5.59 -5.50 10.61
C ALA A 57 -5.58 -5.41 12.15
N PRO A 58 -5.20 -4.26 12.77
CA PRO A 58 -5.61 -4.06 14.15
C PRO A 58 -7.14 -4.15 14.17
N ALA A 59 -7.69 -4.97 15.04
CA ALA A 59 -9.13 -5.05 15.27
C ALA A 59 -9.64 -3.62 15.45
N SER A 60 -10.41 -3.13 14.48
CA SER A 60 -11.05 -1.83 14.59
C SER A 60 -11.94 -1.86 15.83
N THR A 61 -11.61 -1.06 16.85
CA THR A 61 -12.46 -0.79 18.01
C THR A 61 -13.66 0.10 17.64
N ALA A 62 -14.24 -0.08 16.45
CA ALA A 62 -15.48 0.55 16.04
C ALA A 62 -16.64 -0.44 16.23
N ALA A 63 -16.88 -0.81 17.49
CA ALA A 63 -18.11 -1.44 17.96
C ALA A 63 -18.21 -1.25 19.47
N LEU A 64 -18.44 -0.01 19.91
CA LEU A 64 -18.97 0.34 21.23
C LEU A 64 -19.51 1.77 21.16
N ALA A 65 -20.68 1.89 20.54
CA ALA A 65 -21.68 2.93 20.75
C ALA A 65 -23.06 2.33 20.45
#